data_AF-A0AAJ2Q7D6-F1
#
_entry.id   AF-A0AAJ2Q7D6-F1
#
_cell.length_a   1.000
_cell.length_b   1.000
_cell.length_c   1.000
_cell.angle_alpha   90.00
_cell.angle_beta   90.00
_cell.angle_gamma   90.00
#
_symmetry.space_group_name_H-M   'P 1'
#
loop_
_entity.id
_entity.type
_entity.pdbx_description
1 polymer ?
#
loop_
_entity_poly.entity_id
_entity_poly.type
_entity_poly.pdbx_seq_one_letter_code
_entity_poly.pdbx_strand_id
1 'polypeptide(L)' 'MPTPSAHPLRVRTLADLNAEIRALVEGGLGSLEGRQEYERLLVEWGYAVQDGVVEAA' A
#
# COMPACT_ATOMS: atom_id res chain seq x y z
N MET A 1 4.52 -27.59 7.21
CA MET A 1 3.76 -26.58 6.44
C MET A 1 2.48 -26.23 7.20
N PRO A 2 2.45 -25.09 7.89
CA PRO A 2 1.19 -24.34 8.06
C PRO A 2 1.44 -22.84 7.84
N THR A 3 0.60 -21.99 7.26
CA THR A 3 -0.78 -21.96 6.75
C THR A 3 -0.77 -20.77 5.76
N PRO A 4 -1.57 -20.76 4.68
CA PRO A 4 -1.77 -19.51 3.95
C PRO A 4 -2.44 -18.54 4.92
N SER A 5 -1.72 -17.48 5.33
CA SER A 5 -2.34 -16.35 6.00
C SER A 5 -3.29 -15.73 4.98
N ALA A 6 -4.51 -16.25 4.93
CA ALA A 6 -5.67 -15.51 4.50
C ALA A 6 -5.85 -14.42 5.57
N HIS A 7 -5.00 -13.39 5.51
CA HIS A 7 -5.42 -12.12 6.02
C HIS A 7 -6.73 -11.84 5.27
N PRO A 8 -7.85 -11.61 5.96
CA PRO A 8 -9.02 -11.06 5.29
C PRO A 8 -8.49 -9.89 4.46
N LEU A 9 -8.97 -9.74 3.22
CA LEU A 9 -8.70 -8.56 2.39
C LEU A 9 -9.04 -7.34 3.24
N ARG A 10 -8.07 -6.90 4.04
CA ARG A 10 -8.20 -5.79 4.95
C ARG A 10 -8.10 -4.67 3.96
N VAL A 11 -9.24 -4.04 3.68
CA VAL A 11 -9.27 -2.78 2.93
C VAL A 11 -8.22 -1.91 3.60
N ARG A 12 -7.07 -1.75 2.94
CA ARG A 12 -5.95 -1.01 3.52
C ARG A 12 -6.40 0.43 3.58
N THR A 13 -6.38 0.98 4.78
CA THR A 13 -6.73 2.39 4.94
C THR A 13 -5.64 3.24 4.30
N LEU A 14 -5.96 4.48 3.95
CA LEU A 14 -4.97 5.43 3.46
C LEU A 14 -3.80 5.61 4.45
N ALA A 15 -4.07 5.48 5.76
CA ALA A 15 -3.06 5.53 6.80
C ALA A 15 -2.09 4.34 6.74
N ASP A 16 -2.61 3.13 6.52
CA ASP A 16 -1.79 1.93 6.36
C ASP A 16 -0.88 2.02 5.13
N LEU A 17 -1.44 2.44 3.99
CA LEU A 17 -0.68 2.63 2.75
C LEU A 17 0.44 3.67 2.94
N ASN A 18 0.15 4.78 3.62
CA ASN A 18 1.16 5.79 3.92
C ASN A 18 2.28 5.26 4.83
N ALA A 19 1.96 4.38 5.78
CA ALA A 19 2.97 3.78 6.66
C ALA A 19 3.87 2.80 5.88
N GLU A 20 3.29 1.95 5.04
CA GLU A 20 4.05 1.02 4.18
C GLU A 20 4.95 1.76 3.18
N ILE A 21 4.42 2.80 2.52
CA ILE A 21 5.21 3.64 1.60
C ILE A 21 6.41 4.27 2.31
N ARG A 22 6.21 4.85 3.51
CA ARG A 22 7.31 5.44 4.28
C ARG A 22 8.35 4.42 4.68
N ALA A 23 7.93 3.27 5.20
CA ALA A 23 8.85 2.20 5.58
C ALA A 23 9.68 1.71 4.39
N LEU A 24 9.09 1.61 3.21
CA LEU A 24 9.78 1.20 1.99
C LEU A 24 10.79 2.25 1.52
N VAL A 25 10.43 3.54 1.58
CA VAL A 25 11.33 4.64 1.24
C VAL A 25 12.51 4.72 2.21
N GLU A 26 12.26 4.55 3.50
CA GLU A 26 13.30 4.52 4.55
C GLU A 26 14.23 3.30 4.39
N GLY A 27 13.69 2.15 3.98
CA GLY A 27 14.46 0.95 3.64
C GLY A 27 15.27 1.05 2.34
N GLY A 28 14.94 2.03 1.49
CA GLY A 28 15.66 2.35 0.25
C GLY A 28 15.10 1.66 -0.99
N LEU A 29 14.84 2.46 -2.03
CA LEU A 29 14.32 2.01 -3.34
C LEU A 29 15.42 1.57 -4.32
N GLY A 30 16.52 1.03 -3.78
CA GLY A 30 17.71 0.69 -4.55
C GLY A 30 17.54 -0.56 -5.42
N SER A 31 16.63 -1.46 -5.06
CA SER A 31 16.33 -2.68 -5.81
C SER A 31 15.18 -2.49 -6.80
N LEU A 32 15.20 -3.28 -7.88
CA LEU A 32 14.09 -3.33 -8.84
C LEU A 32 12.78 -3.75 -8.15
N GLU A 33 12.87 -4.71 -7.23
CA GLU A 33 11.74 -5.19 -6.43
C GLU A 33 11.16 -4.09 -5.54
N GLY A 34 12.01 -3.32 -4.85
CA GLY A 34 11.56 -2.20 -4.02
C GLY A 34 10.87 -1.11 -4.84
N ARG A 35 11.33 -0.86 -6.08
CA ARG A 35 10.67 0.08 -6.99
C ARG A 35 9.31 -0.43 -7.46
N GLN A 36 9.21 -1.70 -7.84
CA GLN A 36 7.94 -2.30 -8.24
C GLN A 36 6.91 -2.27 -7.09
N GLU A 37 7.35 -2.56 -5.87
CA GLU A 37 6.47 -2.51 -4.70
C GLU A 37 6.03 -1.07 -4.38
N TYR A 38 6.93 -0.09 -4.54
CA TYR A 38 6.60 1.31 -4.38
C TYR A 38 5.56 1.77 -5.40
N GLU A 39 5.72 1.42 -6.68
CA GLU A 39 4.76 1.73 -7.74
C GLU A 39 3.39 1.10 -7.47
N ARG A 40 3.38 -0.17 -7.03
CA ARG A 40 2.15 -0.89 -6.65
C ARG A 40 1.41 -0.16 -5.52
N LEU A 41 2.13 0.26 -4.48
CA LEU A 41 1.56 0.99 -3.35
C LEU A 41 1.05 2.38 -3.74
N LEU A 42 1.73 3.09 -4.66
CA LEU A 42 1.25 4.38 -5.17
C LEU A 42 -0.06 4.27 -5.96
N VAL A 43 -0.22 3.22 -6.75
CA VAL A 43 -1.48 2.94 -7.45
C VAL A 43 -2.61 2.68 -6.46
N GLU A 44 -2.36 1.82 -5.47
CA GLU A 44 -3.35 1.51 -4.41
C GLU A 44 -3.72 2.76 -3.60
N TRP A 45 -2.74 3.61 -3.28
CA TRP A 45 -2.95 4.90 -2.62
C TRP A 45 -3.82 5.84 -3.47
N GLY A 46 -3.57 5.91 -4.78
CA GLY A 46 -4.37 6.74 -5.69
C GLY A 46 -5.85 6.36 -5.68
N TYR A 47 -6.16 5.06 -5.69
CA TYR A 47 -7.54 4.58 -5.57
C TYR A 47 -8.14 4.92 -4.20
N ALA A 48 -7.41 4.70 -3.11
CA ALA A 48 -7.89 5.00 -1.75
C ALA A 48 -8.17 6.49 -1.54
N VAL A 49 -7.36 7.39 -2.13
CA VAL A 49 -7.61 8.84 -2.10
C VAL A 49 -8.88 9.19 -2.88
N GLN A 50 -9.04 8.63 -4.09
CA GLN A 50 -10.22 8.91 -4.90
C GLN A 50 -11.50 8.44 -4.22
N ASP A 51 -11.50 7.25 -3.64
CA ASP A 51 -12.63 6.69 -2.89
C ASP A 51 -13.00 7.58 -1.69
N GLY A 52 -12.00 8.02 -0.91
CA GLY A 52 -12.21 8.93 0.21
C GLY A 52 -12.68 10.35 -0.20
N VAL A 53 -12.34 10.82 -1.39
CA VAL A 53 -12.86 12.09 -1.95
C VAL A 53 -14.32 11.93 -2.38
N VAL A 54 -14.69 10.80 -2.97
CA VAL A 54 -16.07 10.52 -3.40
C VAL A 54 -17.04 10.41 -2.22
N GLU A 55 -16.62 9.80 -1.11
CA GLU A 55 -17.44 9.73 0.12
C GLU A 55 -17.58 11.08 0.85
N ALA A 56 -16.73 12.07 0.56
CA ALA A 56 -16.70 13.36 1.24
C ALA A 56 -17.40 14.52 0.49
N ALA A 57 -17.91 14.29 -0.73
CA ALA A 57 -18.51 15.31 -1.61
C ALA A 57 -20.05 15.33 -1.57
#